data_AF-A0A9D9FCZ3-F1
#
_entry.id   AF-A0A9D9FCZ3-F1
#
_cell.length_a   1.000
_cell.length_b   1.000
_cell.length_c   1.000
_cell.angle_alpha   90.00
_cell.angle_beta   90.00
_cell.angle_gamma   90.00
#
_symmetry.space_group_name_H-M   'P 1'
#
loop_
_entity.id
_entity.type
_entity.pdbx_description
1 polymer ?
#
loop_
_entity_poly.entity_id
_entity_poly.type
_entity_poly.pdbx_seq_one_letter_code
_entity_poly.pdbx_strand_id
1 'polypeptide(L)'
;MASFIPTARNIAAGGALALCGIWAAGASAADCRDTVLEVERAMQDGLSDLAAGQGLWDEGLSHRGATPGPDSPACRFLTNGRDAYRRALTQFTNCENKLERVLADCADPDWSALSASPQTCGETRSGAEGDLAGLDNDLSAACAE
;
A
#
# COMPACT_ATOMS: atom_id res chain seq x y z
N MET A 1 39.39 50.65 16.79
CA MET A 1 40.69 49.95 16.65
C MET A 1 40.57 48.94 15.53
N ALA A 2 41.67 48.73 14.82
CA ALA A 2 41.76 48.29 13.43
C ALA A 2 41.19 46.90 13.09
N SER A 3 40.65 46.83 11.87
CA SER A 3 40.42 45.63 11.07
C SER A 3 41.76 44.93 10.77
N PHE A 4 41.82 43.61 10.88
CA PHE A 4 42.89 42.80 10.31
C PHE A 4 42.32 41.50 9.75
N ILE A 5 42.26 41.46 8.42
CA ILE A 5 42.22 40.24 7.60
C ILE A 5 43.67 39.76 7.46
N PRO A 6 43.94 38.45 7.52
CA PRO A 6 45.05 37.87 6.79
C PRO A 6 44.55 36.93 5.69
N THR A 7 44.95 37.28 4.47
CA THR A 7 44.83 36.51 3.24
C THR A 7 45.77 35.31 3.24
N ALA A 8 45.25 34.19 2.73
CA ALA A 8 45.86 32.92 2.32
C ALA A 8 47.40 32.76 2.29
N ARG A 9 47.87 31.62 2.81
CA ARG A 9 49.09 30.95 2.34
C ARG A 9 48.89 29.44 2.22
N ASN A 10 49.08 28.96 1.01
CA ASN A 10 49.17 27.57 0.58
C ASN A 10 50.13 26.75 1.44
N ILE A 11 49.68 25.58 1.90
CA ILE A 11 50.54 24.42 2.15
C ILE A 11 49.99 23.27 1.31
N ALA A 12 50.71 22.97 0.23
CA ALA A 12 50.59 21.72 -0.50
C ALA A 12 51.38 20.64 0.25
N ALA A 13 50.77 19.49 0.52
CA ALA A 13 51.38 18.17 0.39
C ALA A 13 50.45 17.08 0.96
N GLY A 14 50.08 16.14 0.09
CA GLY A 14 50.05 14.71 0.42
C GLY A 14 48.95 14.23 1.37
N GLY A 15 47.92 13.59 0.80
CA GLY A 15 47.01 12.76 1.59
C GLY A 15 45.79 12.36 0.80
N ALA A 16 45.89 11.27 0.05
CA ALA A 16 44.74 10.59 -0.51
C ALA A 16 43.82 10.14 0.63
N LEU A 17 42.70 10.83 0.82
CA LEU A 17 41.58 10.34 1.61
C LEU A 17 40.30 10.65 0.84
N ALA A 18 39.86 9.59 0.15
CA ALA A 18 38.50 9.30 -0.25
C ALA A 18 37.52 10.48 -0.15
N LEU A 19 37.21 11.06 -1.31
CA LEU A 19 35.87 11.55 -1.59
C LEU A 19 34.91 10.38 -1.37
N CYS A 20 34.48 10.15 -0.14
CA CYS A 20 33.21 9.50 0.14
C CYS A 20 32.14 10.45 -0.37
N GLY A 21 31.94 10.42 -1.69
CA GLY A 21 30.71 10.86 -2.29
C GLY A 21 29.62 10.00 -1.68
N ILE A 22 29.00 10.51 -0.63
CA ILE A 22 27.68 10.06 -0.23
C ILE A 22 26.80 10.45 -1.42
N TRP A 23 26.68 9.54 -2.37
CA TRP A 23 25.55 9.54 -3.29
C TRP A 23 24.34 9.32 -2.38
N ALA A 24 23.76 10.41 -1.88
CA ALA A 24 22.35 10.43 -1.65
C ALA A 24 21.75 10.19 -3.04
N ALA A 25 21.47 8.93 -3.36
CA ALA A 25 20.61 8.58 -4.47
C ALA A 25 19.21 9.09 -4.08
N GLY A 26 19.03 10.41 -4.18
CA GLY A 26 17.69 10.99 -4.13
C GLY A 26 16.95 10.41 -5.32
N ALA A 27 15.77 9.85 -5.06
CA ALA A 27 14.88 9.44 -6.12
C ALA A 27 14.72 10.63 -7.10
N SER A 28 14.78 10.36 -8.40
CA SER A 28 14.56 11.44 -9.36
C SER A 28 13.11 11.91 -9.25
N ALA A 29 12.83 13.15 -9.67
CA ALA A 29 11.45 13.65 -9.69
C ALA A 29 10.52 12.77 -10.55
N ALA A 30 11.06 12.06 -11.55
CA ALA A 30 10.33 11.07 -12.33
C ALA A 30 10.00 9.82 -11.49
N ASP A 31 10.97 9.28 -10.75
CA ASP A 31 10.77 8.12 -9.86
C ASP A 31 9.74 8.44 -8.76
N CYS A 32 9.78 9.66 -8.23
CA CYS A 32 8.80 10.12 -7.24
C CYS A 32 7.39 10.22 -7.81
N ARG A 33 7.23 10.79 -9.00
CA ARG A 33 5.92 10.85 -9.67
C ARG A 33 5.38 9.45 -9.96
N ASP A 34 6.22 8.55 -10.45
CA ASP A 34 5.80 7.19 -10.77
C ASP A 34 5.39 6.44 -9.49
N THR A 35 6.16 6.58 -8.40
CA THR A 35 5.81 5.98 -7.10
C THR A 35 4.49 6.53 -6.55
N VAL A 36 4.23 7.85 -6.69
CA VAL A 36 2.95 8.47 -6.33
C VAL A 36 1.79 7.85 -7.12
N LEU A 37 1.93 7.68 -8.43
CA LEU A 37 0.88 7.05 -9.25
C LEU A 37 0.65 5.58 -8.87
N GLU A 38 1.71 4.86 -8.48
CA GLU A 38 1.59 3.48 -8.00
C GLU A 38 0.86 3.38 -6.65
N VAL A 39 1.01 4.36 -5.75
CA VAL A 39 0.24 4.43 -4.50
C VAL A 39 -1.25 4.58 -4.82
N GLU A 40 -1.60 5.57 -5.65
CA GLU A 40 -3.00 5.81 -6.02
C GLU A 40 -3.60 4.59 -6.71
N ARG A 41 -2.84 3.97 -7.61
CA ARG A 41 -3.27 2.73 -8.28
C ARG A 41 -3.53 1.61 -7.27
N ALA A 42 -2.62 1.38 -6.32
CA ALA A 42 -2.81 0.37 -5.29
C ALA A 42 -4.07 0.65 -4.45
N MET A 43 -4.33 1.92 -4.11
CA MET A 43 -5.57 2.29 -3.40
C MET A 43 -6.81 1.95 -4.23
N GLN A 44 -6.86 2.36 -5.50
CA GLN A 44 -8.01 2.13 -6.38
C GLN A 44 -8.22 0.63 -6.68
N ASP A 45 -7.15 -0.11 -6.97
CA ASP A 45 -7.21 -1.56 -7.18
C ASP A 45 -7.72 -2.26 -5.92
N GLY A 46 -7.28 -1.83 -4.73
CA GLY A 46 -7.74 -2.34 -3.45
C GLY A 46 -9.22 -2.07 -3.17
N LEU A 47 -9.69 -0.84 -3.43
CA LEU A 47 -11.11 -0.48 -3.30
C LEU A 47 -11.99 -1.28 -4.28
N SER A 48 -11.51 -1.50 -5.51
CA SER A 48 -12.21 -2.30 -6.51
C SER A 48 -12.33 -3.77 -6.08
N ASP A 49 -11.25 -4.38 -5.58
CA ASP A 49 -11.28 -5.75 -5.07
C ASP A 49 -12.16 -5.86 -3.81
N LEU A 50 -12.16 -4.85 -2.93
CA LEU A 50 -13.00 -4.80 -1.74
C LEU A 50 -14.49 -4.77 -2.11
N ALA A 51 -14.88 -3.90 -3.04
CA ALA A 51 -16.25 -3.81 -3.54
C ALA A 51 -16.70 -5.12 -4.20
N ALA A 52 -15.82 -5.77 -4.98
CA ALA A 52 -16.10 -7.07 -5.57
C ALA A 52 -16.29 -8.15 -4.48
N GLY A 53 -15.46 -8.14 -3.44
CA GLY A 53 -15.58 -9.03 -2.29
C GLY A 53 -16.90 -8.86 -1.54
N GLN A 54 -17.31 -7.62 -1.29
CA GLN A 54 -18.60 -7.29 -0.67
C GLN A 54 -19.78 -7.80 -1.50
N GLY A 55 -19.79 -7.55 -2.81
CA GLY A 55 -20.86 -8.05 -3.68
C GLY A 55 -20.95 -9.58 -3.74
N LEU A 56 -19.81 -10.27 -3.72
CA LEU A 56 -19.75 -11.73 -3.67
C LEU A 56 -20.19 -12.28 -2.31
N TRP A 57 -19.88 -11.56 -1.23
CA TRP A 57 -20.37 -11.90 0.10
C TRP A 57 -21.89 -11.81 0.12
N ASP A 58 -22.46 -10.66 -0.26
CA ASP A 58 -23.92 -10.43 -0.32
C ASP A 58 -24.64 -11.49 -1.16
N GLU A 59 -24.10 -11.81 -2.34
CA GLU A 59 -24.63 -12.87 -3.19
C GLU A 59 -24.58 -14.23 -2.47
N GLY A 60 -23.46 -14.57 -1.83
CA GLY A 60 -23.34 -15.78 -1.01
C GLY A 60 -24.35 -15.86 0.12
N LEU A 61 -24.65 -14.72 0.77
CA LEU A 61 -25.68 -14.60 1.81
C LEU A 61 -27.08 -14.89 1.26
N SER A 62 -27.37 -14.43 0.04
CA SER A 62 -28.67 -14.67 -0.62
C SER A 62 -28.95 -16.16 -0.88
N HIS A 63 -27.89 -16.99 -0.96
CA HIS A 63 -27.99 -18.44 -1.20
C HIS A 63 -27.97 -19.29 0.08
N ARG A 64 -27.93 -18.70 1.28
CA ARG A 64 -27.88 -19.46 2.56
C ARG A 64 -29.07 -20.39 2.81
N GLY A 65 -30.18 -20.21 2.11
CA GLY A 65 -31.34 -21.11 2.18
C GLY A 65 -31.15 -22.43 1.43
N ALA A 66 -30.09 -22.56 0.61
CA ALA A 66 -29.74 -23.81 -0.06
C ALA A 66 -29.08 -24.80 0.90
N THR A 67 -29.06 -26.09 0.53
CA THR A 67 -28.32 -27.11 1.27
C THR A 67 -26.83 -26.72 1.31
N PRO A 68 -26.22 -26.65 2.51
CA PRO A 68 -24.78 -26.44 2.66
C PRO A 68 -23.96 -27.54 1.98
N GLY A 69 -22.73 -27.20 1.63
CA GLY A 69 -21.76 -28.13 1.06
C GLY A 69 -20.80 -27.45 0.09
N PRO A 70 -19.71 -28.15 -0.29
CA PRO A 70 -18.66 -27.59 -1.14
C PRO A 70 -19.15 -27.15 -2.52
N ASP A 71 -20.19 -27.81 -3.04
CA ASP A 71 -20.80 -27.48 -4.34
C ASP A 71 -21.96 -26.48 -4.23
N SER A 72 -22.30 -26.02 -3.02
CA SER A 72 -23.39 -25.07 -2.84
C SER A 72 -23.05 -23.71 -3.48
N PRO A 73 -24.05 -23.02 -4.07
CA PRO A 73 -23.84 -21.67 -4.60
C PRO A 73 -23.27 -20.72 -3.55
N ALA A 74 -23.75 -20.83 -2.31
CA ALA A 74 -23.27 -20.04 -1.18
C ALA A 74 -21.77 -20.27 -0.93
N CYS A 75 -21.32 -21.53 -0.84
CA CYS A 75 -19.91 -21.85 -0.64
C CYS A 75 -19.02 -21.26 -1.76
N ARG A 76 -19.46 -21.37 -3.02
CA ARG A 76 -18.71 -20.84 -4.17
C ARG A 76 -18.60 -19.31 -4.14
N PHE A 77 -19.70 -18.60 -3.92
CA PHE A 77 -19.69 -17.14 -3.88
C PHE A 77 -18.85 -16.61 -2.71
N LEU A 78 -19.02 -17.18 -1.52
CA LEU A 78 -18.25 -16.81 -0.34
C LEU A 78 -16.75 -17.10 -0.54
N THR A 79 -16.38 -18.21 -1.18
CA THR A 79 -14.97 -18.52 -1.49
C THR A 79 -14.37 -17.44 -2.40
N ASN A 80 -15.08 -17.09 -3.47
CA ASN A 80 -14.63 -16.03 -4.39
C ASN A 80 -14.56 -14.67 -3.69
N GLY A 81 -15.52 -14.37 -2.81
CA GLY A 81 -15.53 -13.16 -1.99
C GLY A 81 -14.30 -13.08 -1.09
N ARG A 82 -13.97 -14.18 -0.40
CA ARG A 82 -12.74 -14.29 0.41
C ARG A 82 -11.49 -13.98 -0.39
N ASP A 83 -11.39 -14.54 -1.59
CA ASP A 83 -10.22 -14.33 -2.45
C ASP A 83 -10.13 -12.88 -2.95
N ALA A 84 -11.27 -12.22 -3.19
CA ALA A 84 -11.29 -10.79 -3.49
C ALA A 84 -10.85 -9.93 -2.29
N TYR A 85 -11.34 -10.21 -1.08
CA TYR A 85 -10.86 -9.55 0.14
C TYR A 85 -9.34 -9.71 0.33
N ARG A 86 -8.80 -10.91 0.09
CA ARG A 86 -7.34 -11.15 0.19
C ARG A 86 -6.54 -10.32 -0.83
N ARG A 87 -7.05 -10.16 -2.05
CA ARG A 87 -6.42 -9.25 -3.03
C ARG A 87 -6.51 -7.80 -2.57
N ALA A 88 -7.67 -7.36 -2.07
CA ALA A 88 -7.83 -6.01 -1.52
C ALA A 88 -6.81 -5.72 -0.39
N LEU A 89 -6.67 -6.64 0.57
CA LEU A 89 -5.68 -6.53 1.65
C LEU A 89 -4.24 -6.44 1.14
N THR A 90 -3.91 -7.19 0.08
CA THR A 90 -2.61 -7.11 -0.58
C THR A 90 -2.39 -5.71 -1.17
N GLN A 91 -3.41 -5.15 -1.82
CA GLN A 91 -3.31 -3.81 -2.41
C GLN A 91 -3.21 -2.70 -1.37
N PHE A 92 -3.95 -2.77 -0.26
CA PHE A 92 -3.81 -1.78 0.82
C PHE A 92 -2.45 -1.87 1.53
N THR A 93 -1.91 -3.08 1.69
CA THR A 93 -0.53 -3.26 2.18
C THR A 93 0.49 -2.66 1.20
N ASN A 94 0.28 -2.84 -0.11
CA ASN A 94 1.12 -2.20 -1.12
C ASN A 94 0.99 -0.67 -1.10
N CYS A 95 -0.21 -0.12 -0.88
CA CYS A 95 -0.42 1.31 -0.69
C CYS A 95 0.44 1.83 0.46
N GLU A 96 0.35 1.24 1.65
CA GLU A 96 1.14 1.65 2.83
C GLU A 96 2.64 1.64 2.53
N ASN A 97 3.15 0.50 2.04
CA ASN A 97 4.58 0.33 1.78
C ASN A 97 5.11 1.34 0.74
N LYS A 98 4.33 1.63 -0.30
CA LYS A 98 4.74 2.58 -1.33
C LYS A 98 4.64 4.02 -0.83
N LEU A 99 3.64 4.33 -0.03
CA LEU A 99 3.46 5.66 0.53
C LEU A 99 4.55 6.00 1.55
N GLU A 100 5.01 5.02 2.33
CA GLU A 100 6.20 5.16 3.18
C GLU A 100 7.45 5.51 2.37
N ARG A 101 7.63 4.90 1.18
CA ARG A 101 8.72 5.27 0.27
C ARG A 101 8.58 6.67 -0.28
N VAL A 102 7.37 7.10 -0.67
CA VAL A 102 7.12 8.49 -1.10
C VAL A 102 7.52 9.46 0.03
N LEU A 103 7.15 9.17 1.27
CA LEU A 103 7.47 10.01 2.43
C LEU A 103 8.98 10.05 2.76
N ALA A 104 9.70 8.95 2.52
CA ALA A 104 11.13 8.85 2.81
C ALA A 104 12.02 9.44 1.71
N ASP A 105 11.67 9.18 0.46
CA ASP A 105 12.57 9.37 -0.69
C ASP A 105 12.23 10.60 -1.54
N CYS A 106 11.00 11.14 -1.42
CA CYS A 106 10.54 12.27 -2.22
C CYS A 106 10.57 13.59 -1.45
N ALA A 107 11.37 14.54 -1.94
CA ALA A 107 11.48 15.87 -1.34
C ALA A 107 10.22 16.75 -1.55
N ASP A 108 9.53 16.58 -2.68
CA ASP A 108 8.34 17.34 -3.05
C ASP A 108 7.41 16.51 -3.97
N PRO A 109 6.72 15.48 -3.43
CA PRO A 109 5.79 14.68 -4.22
C PRO A 109 4.50 15.44 -4.51
N ASP A 110 3.87 15.14 -5.65
CA ASP A 110 2.59 15.73 -6.02
C ASP A 110 1.44 15.11 -5.21
N TRP A 111 1.19 15.68 -4.03
CA TRP A 111 0.10 15.27 -3.15
C TRP A 111 -1.29 15.44 -3.78
N SER A 112 -1.44 16.26 -4.82
CA SER A 112 -2.74 16.45 -5.47
C SER A 112 -3.18 15.24 -6.30
N ALA A 113 -2.23 14.35 -6.63
CA ALA A 113 -2.49 13.09 -7.33
C ALA A 113 -2.85 11.93 -6.39
N LEU A 114 -2.76 12.11 -5.07
CA LEU A 114 -3.03 11.07 -4.08
C LEU A 114 -4.37 11.32 -3.39
N SER A 115 -5.29 10.36 -3.53
CA SER A 115 -6.43 10.24 -2.62
C SER A 115 -6.06 9.49 -1.33
N ALA A 116 -4.97 8.73 -1.38
CA ALA A 116 -4.48 7.91 -0.28
C ALA A 116 -3.55 8.66 0.69
N SER A 117 -3.67 8.33 1.96
CA SER A 117 -2.79 8.68 3.07
C SER A 117 -2.43 7.41 3.85
N PRO A 118 -1.39 7.42 4.73
CA PRO A 118 -1.03 6.24 5.51
C PRO A 118 -2.20 5.81 6.41
N GLN A 119 -2.89 6.80 6.97
CA GLN A 119 -4.07 6.58 7.79
C GLN A 119 -5.21 5.95 6.99
N THR A 120 -5.56 6.47 5.81
CA THR A 120 -6.67 5.91 5.02
C THR A 120 -6.35 4.51 4.49
N CYS A 121 -5.11 4.23 4.07
CA CYS A 121 -4.73 2.87 3.66
C CYS A 121 -4.76 1.89 4.85
N GLY A 122 -4.31 2.32 6.03
CA GLY A 122 -4.37 1.53 7.26
C GLY A 122 -5.80 1.26 7.76
N GLU A 123 -6.63 2.29 7.82
CA GLU A 123 -8.04 2.17 8.23
C GLU A 123 -8.82 1.26 7.26
N THR A 124 -8.60 1.41 5.96
CA THR A 124 -9.26 0.57 4.95
C THR A 124 -8.79 -0.88 5.03
N ARG A 125 -7.48 -1.11 5.24
CA ARG A 125 -6.96 -2.47 5.47
C ARG A 125 -7.58 -3.10 6.70
N SER A 126 -7.53 -2.43 7.85
CA SER A 126 -8.07 -2.96 9.10
C SER A 126 -9.58 -3.21 9.03
N GLY A 127 -10.33 -2.36 8.33
CA GLY A 127 -11.74 -2.61 8.02
C GLY A 127 -11.92 -3.90 7.22
N ALA A 128 -11.18 -4.06 6.12
CA ALA A 128 -11.23 -5.26 5.28
C ALA A 128 -10.78 -6.54 6.02
N GLU A 129 -9.85 -6.45 6.98
CA GLU A 129 -9.47 -7.59 7.84
C GLU A 129 -10.62 -8.02 8.76
N GLY A 130 -11.33 -7.04 9.33
CA GLY A 130 -12.51 -7.30 10.16
C GLY A 130 -13.64 -7.97 9.37
N ASP A 131 -13.92 -7.44 8.18
CA ASP A 131 -14.92 -7.99 7.26
C ASP A 131 -14.56 -9.42 6.82
N LEU A 132 -13.28 -9.67 6.49
CA LEU A 132 -12.80 -10.99 6.11
C LEU A 132 -13.04 -12.05 7.21
N ALA A 133 -12.88 -11.68 8.48
CA ALA A 133 -13.16 -12.59 9.60
C ALA A 133 -14.66 -12.94 9.67
N GLY A 134 -15.55 -11.99 9.38
CA GLY A 134 -16.99 -12.25 9.26
C GLY A 134 -17.29 -13.21 8.10
N LEU A 135 -16.68 -12.95 6.94
CA LEU A 135 -16.83 -13.78 5.76
C LEU A 135 -16.34 -15.21 5.97
N ASP A 136 -15.21 -15.42 6.67
CA ASP A 136 -14.67 -16.75 6.95
C ASP A 136 -15.64 -17.60 7.81
N ASN A 137 -16.34 -16.98 8.76
CA ASN A 137 -17.37 -17.66 9.55
C ASN A 137 -18.55 -18.12 8.67
N ASP A 138 -19.02 -17.24 7.79
CA ASP A 138 -20.11 -17.53 6.87
C ASP A 138 -19.74 -18.61 5.86
N LEU A 139 -18.50 -18.55 5.34
CA LEU A 139 -17.93 -19.54 4.45
C LEU A 139 -17.90 -20.92 5.11
N SER A 140 -17.43 -21.00 6.36
CA SER A 140 -17.39 -22.26 7.10
C SER A 140 -18.77 -22.88 7.25
N ALA A 141 -19.82 -22.07 7.46
CA ALA A 141 -21.18 -22.55 7.57
C ALA A 141 -21.74 -23.02 6.22
N ALA A 142 -21.47 -22.29 5.13
CA ALA A 142 -21.97 -22.60 3.80
C ALA A 142 -21.31 -23.83 3.16
N CYS A 143 -20.04 -24.10 3.50
CA CYS A 143 -19.26 -25.19 2.94
C CYS A 143 -19.24 -26.46 3.80
N ALA A 144 -19.89 -26.46 4.97
CA ALA A 144 -19.97 -27.64 5.83
C ALA A 144 -20.75 -28.79 5.15
N GLU A 145 -20.28 -30.02 5.32
CA GLU A 145 -20.92 -31.26 4.84
C GLU A 145 -22.02 -31.76 5.76
#